data_AF-A0A918PBG0-F1
#
_entry.id   AF-A0A918PBG0-F1
#
_cell.length_a   1.000
_cell.length_b   1.000
_cell.length_c   1.000
_cell.angle_alpha   90.00
_cell.angle_beta   90.00
_cell.angle_gamma   90.00
#
_symmetry.space_group_name_H-M   'P 1'
#
loop_
_entity.id
_entity.type
_entity.pdbx_description
1 polymer ?
#
loop_
_entity_poly.entity_id
_entity_poly.type
_entity_poly.pdbx_seq_one_letter_code
_entity_poly.pdbx_strand_id
1 'polypeptide(L)'
;MHGEYKVPGGKLVVVDVEVEDGVLRHPRVAGDFFLEPDEALDAVNRALEGAPAGTDATGLAARIDAALPEGTVMYGLTSQGVGVAVRRALAQAADWADYEWQLIHDGPQSPALHMALDEVLTAEVAAGLRPPTLRVWEWGAPAVIIGSFQSLRNEVDAEAAARHGIEVVRRISGGGAMLVAPRGHYVLSA
;
A
#
# COMPACT_ATOMS: atom_id res chain seq x y z
N MET A 1 10.27 -11.81 12.67
CA MET A 1 9.28 -10.76 12.31
C MET A 1 9.69 -10.13 11.00
N HIS A 2 8.73 -9.66 10.20
CA HIS A 2 8.93 -9.19 8.84
C HIS A 2 8.23 -7.84 8.64
N GLY A 3 8.91 -6.87 8.03
CA GLY A 3 8.36 -5.55 7.78
C GLY A 3 8.82 -4.96 6.46
N GLU A 4 7.88 -4.38 5.71
CA GLU A 4 8.14 -3.77 4.42
C GLU A 4 7.78 -2.28 4.41
N TYR A 5 8.59 -1.48 3.72
CA TYR A 5 8.33 -0.06 3.52
C TYR A 5 8.81 0.41 2.15
N LYS A 6 7.89 1.00 1.38
CA LYS A 6 8.21 1.68 0.13
C LYS A 6 8.61 3.11 0.44
N VAL A 7 9.89 3.44 0.30
CA VAL A 7 10.39 4.81 0.50
C VAL A 7 9.72 5.74 -0.53
N PRO A 8 9.10 6.86 -0.13
CA PRO A 8 8.50 7.81 -1.06
C PRO A 8 9.51 8.31 -2.10
N GLY A 9 9.20 8.13 -3.38
CA GLY A 9 10.14 8.43 -4.48
C GLY A 9 11.37 7.52 -4.56
N GLY A 10 11.43 6.46 -3.74
CA GLY A 10 12.56 5.54 -3.62
C GLY A 10 12.18 4.08 -3.86
N LYS A 11 12.90 3.20 -3.17
CA LYS A 11 12.89 1.76 -3.35
C LYS A 11 12.18 1.07 -2.19
N LEU A 12 11.76 -0.17 -2.42
CA LEU A 12 11.21 -1.05 -1.40
C LEU A 12 12.33 -1.50 -0.47
N VAL A 13 12.08 -1.40 0.82
CA VAL A 13 12.94 -1.86 1.89
C VAL A 13 12.18 -2.92 2.67
N VAL A 14 12.84 -4.04 2.88
CA VAL A 14 12.34 -5.20 3.60
C VAL A 14 13.28 -5.45 4.77
N VAL A 15 12.72 -5.69 5.95
CA VAL A 15 13.49 -6.00 7.15
C VAL A 15 12.92 -7.25 7.81
N ASP A 16 13.77 -8.26 7.95
CA ASP A 16 13.55 -9.40 8.83
C ASP A 16 14.31 -9.18 10.14
N VAL A 17 13.67 -9.41 11.29
CA VAL A 17 14.29 -9.22 12.60
C VAL A 17 13.61 -10.07 13.66
N GLU A 18 14.35 -10.47 14.68
CA GLU A 18 13.87 -11.16 15.88
C GLU A 18 13.97 -10.26 17.11
N VAL A 19 13.20 -10.55 18.16
CA VAL A 19 13.33 -9.87 19.46
C VAL A 19 13.55 -10.91 20.54
N GLU A 20 14.67 -10.78 21.23
CA GLU A 20 15.04 -11.58 22.40
C GLU A 20 15.42 -10.63 23.53
N ASP A 21 14.96 -10.89 24.75
CA ASP A 21 15.24 -10.05 25.93
C ASP A 21 14.99 -8.54 25.74
N GLY A 22 14.01 -8.19 24.89
CA GLY A 22 13.62 -6.80 24.61
C GLY A 22 14.56 -6.05 23.66
N VAL A 23 15.50 -6.74 22.99
CA VAL A 23 16.40 -6.16 21.99
C VAL A 23 16.29 -6.85 20.63
N LEU A 24 16.67 -6.15 19.56
CA LEU A 24 16.69 -6.68 18.20
C LEU A 24 17.82 -7.70 18.02
N ARG A 25 17.49 -8.82 17.38
CA ARG A 25 18.42 -9.91 17.04
C ARG A 25 18.32 -10.26 15.56
N HIS A 26 19.47 -10.60 14.99
CA HIS A 26 19.60 -11.08 13.61
C HIS A 26 18.89 -10.18 12.57
N PRO A 27 19.02 -8.84 12.64
CA PRO A 27 18.38 -7.96 11.67
C PRO A 27 18.98 -8.18 10.28
N ARG A 28 18.10 -8.28 9.30
CA ARG A 28 18.46 -8.41 7.88
C ARG A 28 17.67 -7.40 7.07
N VAL A 29 18.36 -6.39 6.55
CA VAL A 29 17.82 -5.42 5.61
C VAL A 29 18.05 -5.92 4.18
N ALA A 30 17.00 -5.90 3.37
CA ALA A 30 17.02 -6.31 1.95
C ALA A 30 16.05 -5.45 1.13
N GLY A 31 16.13 -5.47 -0.20
CA GLY A 31 15.24 -4.69 -1.06
C GLY A 31 15.78 -4.44 -2.47
N ASP A 32 15.15 -3.54 -3.21
CA ASP A 32 15.54 -3.11 -4.56
C ASP A 32 16.31 -1.77 -4.56
N PHE A 33 17.16 -1.56 -3.55
CA PHE A 33 18.02 -0.38 -3.37
C PHE A 33 19.50 -0.71 -3.65
N PHE A 34 20.34 0.33 -3.70
CA PHE A 34 21.80 0.18 -3.80
C PHE A 34 22.52 1.00 -2.72
N LEU A 35 23.66 0.49 -2.25
CA LEU A 35 24.59 1.13 -1.34
C LEU A 35 25.97 1.16 -2.00
N GLU A 36 26.70 2.26 -1.85
CA GLU A 36 28.10 2.38 -2.27
C GLU A 36 28.93 2.86 -1.06
N PRO A 37 29.89 2.05 -0.57
CA PRO A 37 30.19 0.70 -1.02
C PRO A 37 29.09 -0.30 -0.57
N ASP A 38 28.99 -1.48 -1.20
CA ASP A 38 27.92 -2.45 -0.92
C ASP A 38 28.06 -3.10 0.48
N GLU A 39 29.29 -3.18 1.01
CA GLU A 39 29.54 -3.66 2.38
C GLU A 39 28.97 -2.73 3.46
N ALA A 40 28.55 -1.51 3.10
CA ALA A 40 27.81 -0.63 4.01
C ALA A 40 26.50 -1.28 4.49
N LEU A 41 25.92 -2.22 3.75
CA LEU A 41 24.74 -2.98 4.19
C LEU A 41 25.01 -3.76 5.48
N ASP A 42 26.22 -4.30 5.64
CA ASP A 42 26.59 -5.00 6.87
C ASP A 42 26.69 -4.04 8.07
N ALA A 43 27.09 -2.79 7.83
CA ALA A 43 27.10 -1.76 8.87
C ALA A 43 25.67 -1.41 9.31
N VAL A 44 24.71 -1.33 8.37
CA VAL A 44 23.29 -1.14 8.67
C VAL A 44 22.77 -2.28 9.55
N ASN A 45 22.99 -3.55 9.16
CA ASN A 45 22.54 -4.70 9.94
C ASN A 45 23.17 -4.70 11.36
N ARG A 46 24.48 -4.46 11.47
CA ARG A 46 25.16 -4.37 12.77
C ARG A 46 24.65 -3.21 13.64
N ALA A 47 24.29 -2.07 13.05
CA ALA A 47 23.78 -0.93 13.79
C ALA A 47 22.44 -1.22 14.49
N LEU A 48 21.61 -2.06 13.85
CA LEU A 48 20.33 -2.50 14.35
C LEU A 48 20.47 -3.59 15.43
N GLU A 49 21.49 -4.44 15.34
CA GLU A 49 21.73 -5.52 16.31
C GLU A 49 21.85 -4.97 17.74
N GLY A 50 21.11 -5.57 18.67
CA GLY A 50 21.07 -5.15 20.08
C GLY A 50 20.36 -3.82 20.34
N ALA A 51 19.69 -3.20 19.35
CA ALA A 51 18.86 -2.04 19.62
C ALA A 51 17.65 -2.42 20.50
N PRO A 52 17.21 -1.58 21.45
CA PRO A 52 15.97 -1.83 22.17
C PRO A 52 14.78 -1.95 21.21
N ALA A 53 13.91 -2.95 21.41
CA ALA A 53 12.73 -3.16 20.56
C ALA A 53 11.73 -1.98 20.62
N GLY A 54 11.82 -1.15 21.65
CA GLY A 54 11.05 0.09 21.79
C GLY A 54 11.62 1.31 21.06
N THR A 55 12.81 1.24 20.45
CA THR A 55 13.39 2.38 19.74
C THR A 55 12.54 2.76 18.53
N ASP A 56 12.25 4.05 18.36
CA ASP A 56 11.45 4.59 17.27
C ASP A 56 12.24 4.64 15.95
N ALA A 57 11.57 4.92 14.83
CA ALA A 57 12.21 4.97 13.52
C ALA A 57 13.35 5.99 13.47
N THR A 58 13.20 7.13 14.15
CA THR A 58 14.22 8.18 14.22
C THR A 58 15.46 7.73 14.99
N GLY A 59 15.29 7.09 16.15
CA GLY A 59 16.41 6.57 16.93
C GLY A 59 17.15 5.45 16.20
N LEU A 60 16.43 4.58 15.48
CA LEU A 60 17.04 3.55 14.63
C LEU A 60 17.83 4.17 13.48
N ALA A 61 17.27 5.19 12.81
CA ALA A 61 17.97 5.91 11.75
C ALA A 61 19.27 6.55 12.24
N ALA A 62 19.23 7.21 13.40
CA ALA A 62 20.42 7.83 13.98
C ALA A 62 21.52 6.80 14.31
N ARG A 63 21.14 5.60 14.78
CA ARG A 63 22.09 4.49 14.99
C ARG A 63 22.73 4.04 13.68
N ILE A 64 21.94 3.92 12.62
CA ILE A 64 22.44 3.56 11.28
C ILE A 64 23.41 4.64 10.79
N ASP A 65 22.99 5.90 10.80
CA ASP A 65 23.80 7.03 10.32
C ASP A 65 25.15 7.12 11.05
N ALA A 66 25.19 6.84 12.35
CA ALA A 66 26.42 6.83 13.14
C ALA A 66 27.35 5.64 12.85
N ALA A 67 26.82 4.54 12.30
CA ALA A 67 27.57 3.33 12.00
C ALA A 67 28.01 3.22 10.53
N LEU A 68 27.39 3.98 9.64
CA LEU A 68 27.72 3.98 8.23
C LEU A 68 29.16 4.51 8.00
N PRO A 69 29.96 3.85 7.15
CA PRO A 69 31.26 4.38 6.74
C PRO A 69 31.15 5.78 6.13
N GLU A 70 32.17 6.62 6.37
CA GLU A 70 32.22 7.94 5.77
C GLU A 70 32.22 7.84 4.23
N GLY A 71 31.42 8.69 3.59
CA GLY A 71 31.25 8.68 2.13
C GLY A 71 30.25 7.64 1.61
N THR A 72 29.56 6.89 2.48
CA THR A 72 28.50 5.97 2.04
C THR A 72 27.40 6.72 1.28
N VAL A 73 27.06 6.22 0.09
CA VAL A 73 25.93 6.73 -0.71
C VAL A 73 24.81 5.70 -0.71
N MET A 74 23.58 6.17 -0.45
CA MET A 74 22.36 5.36 -0.46
C MET A 74 21.49 5.74 -1.66
N TYR A 75 21.16 4.77 -2.51
CA TYR A 75 20.30 4.98 -3.68
C TYR A 75 18.94 4.31 -3.48
N GLY A 76 17.90 5.13 -3.30
CA GLY A 76 16.53 4.64 -3.08
C GLY A 76 16.26 4.11 -1.68
N LEU A 77 17.26 4.13 -0.80
CA LEU A 77 17.21 3.78 0.61
C LEU A 77 17.42 5.05 1.45
N THR A 78 16.83 5.08 2.65
CA THR A 78 17.21 6.04 3.69
C THR A 78 17.25 5.32 5.04
N SER A 79 18.10 5.78 5.96
CA SER A 79 18.17 5.25 7.33
C SER A 79 16.81 5.33 8.04
N GLN A 80 16.05 6.41 7.79
CA GLN A 80 14.67 6.55 8.23
C GLN A 80 13.76 5.48 7.63
N GLY A 81 13.88 5.18 6.34
CA GLY A 81 13.11 4.12 5.68
C GLY A 81 13.36 2.74 6.28
N VAL A 82 14.62 2.44 6.62
CA VAL A 82 14.98 1.21 7.36
C VAL A 82 14.34 1.22 8.75
N GLY A 83 14.44 2.32 9.49
CA GLY A 83 13.82 2.47 10.80
C GLY A 83 12.30 2.25 10.76
N VAL A 84 11.61 2.79 9.75
CA VAL A 84 10.18 2.56 9.54
C VAL A 84 9.88 1.09 9.23
N ALA A 85 10.67 0.44 8.37
CA ALA A 85 10.51 -0.99 8.08
C ALA A 85 10.70 -1.87 9.33
N VAL A 86 11.71 -1.58 10.17
CA VAL A 86 11.89 -2.23 11.48
C VAL A 86 10.67 -2.00 12.37
N ARG A 87 10.19 -0.75 12.49
CA ARG A 87 9.00 -0.46 13.30
C ARG A 87 7.77 -1.23 12.83
N ARG A 88 7.60 -1.40 11.51
CA ARG A 88 6.52 -2.21 10.93
C ARG A 88 6.69 -3.69 11.24
N ALA A 89 7.92 -4.22 11.18
CA ALA A 89 8.20 -5.59 11.58
C ALA A 89 7.85 -5.86 13.05
N LEU A 90 8.24 -4.93 13.93
CA LEU A 90 8.04 -5.05 15.38
C LEU A 90 6.62 -4.73 15.84
N ALA A 91 5.92 -3.86 15.10
CA ALA A 91 4.55 -3.50 15.42
C ALA A 91 3.57 -4.69 15.28
N GLN A 92 4.03 -5.85 14.82
CA GLN A 92 3.21 -6.94 14.32
C GLN A 92 2.25 -6.33 13.30
N ALA A 93 2.73 -6.09 12.07
CA ALA A 93 1.85 -5.66 10.99
C ALA A 93 0.64 -6.60 11.02
N ALA A 94 -0.52 -6.05 11.39
CA ALA A 94 -1.72 -6.83 11.61
C ALA A 94 -1.99 -7.63 10.33
N ASP A 95 -1.99 -8.95 10.47
CA ASP A 95 -2.34 -9.83 9.38
C ASP A 95 -3.79 -9.57 9.00
N TRP A 96 -4.19 -10.00 7.80
CA TRP A 96 -5.58 -9.88 7.37
C TRP A 96 -6.56 -10.45 8.42
N ALA A 97 -6.15 -11.52 9.13
CA ALA A 97 -6.95 -12.15 10.17
C ALA A 97 -7.03 -11.37 11.50
N ASP A 98 -6.16 -10.37 11.71
CA ASP A 98 -6.13 -9.58 12.94
C ASP A 98 -7.17 -8.45 12.95
N TYR A 99 -7.78 -8.17 11.81
CA TYR A 99 -8.81 -7.15 11.68
C TYR A 99 -10.22 -7.75 11.77
N GLU A 100 -11.09 -7.09 12.52
CA GLU A 100 -12.53 -7.34 12.45
C GLU A 100 -13.09 -6.67 11.17
N TRP A 101 -13.15 -7.44 10.09
CA TRP A 101 -13.61 -6.96 8.79
C TRP A 101 -15.12 -6.71 8.77
N GLN A 102 -15.51 -5.53 8.29
CA GLN A 102 -16.88 -5.28 7.90
C GLN A 102 -17.11 -5.80 6.48
N LEU A 103 -18.03 -6.75 6.31
CA LEU A 103 -18.50 -7.19 5.00
C LEU A 103 -19.73 -6.38 4.58
N ILE A 104 -19.67 -5.74 3.42
CA ILE A 104 -20.82 -5.11 2.77
C ILE A 104 -21.14 -5.90 1.50
N HIS A 105 -22.31 -6.54 1.48
CA HIS A 105 -22.85 -7.21 0.31
C HIS A 105 -24.32 -6.83 0.15
N ASP A 106 -24.54 -5.75 -0.59
CA ASP A 106 -25.87 -5.33 -1.03
C ASP A 106 -26.18 -5.90 -2.41
N GLY A 107 -27.46 -5.88 -2.79
CA GLY A 107 -27.89 -6.21 -4.16
C GLY A 107 -27.31 -5.24 -5.21
N PRO A 108 -27.56 -5.49 -6.50
CA PRO A 108 -26.99 -4.70 -7.58
C PRO A 108 -27.25 -3.19 -7.45
N GLN A 109 -26.21 -2.36 -7.59
CA GLN A 109 -26.33 -0.90 -7.51
C GLN A 109 -25.95 -0.23 -8.84
N SER A 110 -26.26 1.06 -8.97
CA SER A 110 -25.86 1.82 -10.16
C SER A 110 -24.33 1.99 -10.20
N PRO A 111 -23.72 2.00 -11.41
CA PRO A 111 -22.30 2.26 -11.59
C PRO A 111 -21.83 3.53 -10.87
N ALA A 112 -22.59 4.63 -10.97
CA ALA A 112 -22.28 5.89 -10.29
C ALA A 112 -22.27 5.75 -8.76
N LEU A 113 -23.24 5.03 -8.18
CA LEU A 113 -23.30 4.83 -6.74
C LEU A 113 -22.12 3.98 -6.24
N HIS A 114 -21.70 2.98 -7.00
CA HIS A 114 -20.51 2.22 -6.65
C HIS A 114 -19.25 3.09 -6.57
N MET A 115 -19.04 3.97 -7.55
CA MET A 115 -17.88 4.88 -7.57
C MET A 115 -17.91 5.88 -6.41
N ALA A 116 -19.07 6.43 -6.10
CA ALA A 116 -19.24 7.33 -4.96
C ALA A 116 -18.95 6.61 -3.62
N LEU A 117 -19.45 5.38 -3.46
CA LEU A 117 -19.20 4.60 -2.25
C LEU A 117 -17.73 4.21 -2.11
N ASP A 118 -17.06 3.80 -3.19
CA ASP A 118 -15.63 3.46 -3.11
C ASP A 118 -14.80 4.67 -2.64
N GLU A 119 -15.14 5.89 -3.07
CA GLU A 119 -14.49 7.12 -2.59
C GLU A 119 -14.74 7.39 -1.10
N VAL A 120 -16.02 7.40 -0.70
CA VAL A 120 -16.41 7.72 0.68
C VAL A 120 -15.88 6.67 1.66
N LEU A 121 -16.05 5.40 1.35
CA LEU A 121 -15.62 4.30 2.21
C LEU A 121 -14.11 4.28 2.38
N THR A 122 -13.36 4.48 1.29
CA THR A 122 -11.89 4.57 1.36
C THR A 122 -11.45 5.74 2.24
N ALA A 123 -12.09 6.91 2.11
CA ALA A 123 -11.79 8.07 2.93
C ALA A 123 -12.12 7.84 4.42
N GLU A 124 -13.24 7.19 4.73
CA GLU A 124 -13.64 6.87 6.12
C GLU A 124 -12.68 5.88 6.78
N VAL A 125 -12.25 4.83 6.05
CA VAL A 125 -11.24 3.87 6.55
C VAL A 125 -9.91 4.57 6.79
N ALA A 126 -9.46 5.40 5.84
CA ALA A 126 -8.22 6.17 5.99
C ALA A 126 -8.27 7.17 7.16
N ALA A 127 -9.46 7.71 7.47
CA ALA A 127 -9.68 8.61 8.59
C ALA A 127 -9.90 7.88 9.94
N GLY A 128 -9.95 6.54 9.95
CA GLY A 128 -10.25 5.74 11.15
C GLY A 128 -11.68 5.89 11.66
N LEU A 129 -12.59 6.40 10.82
CA LEU A 129 -14.02 6.56 11.15
C LEU A 129 -14.83 5.27 10.90
N ARG A 130 -14.20 4.28 10.26
CA ARG A 130 -14.78 2.98 9.89
C ARG A 130 -13.72 1.87 10.02
N PRO A 131 -14.09 0.64 10.41
CA PRO A 131 -13.19 -0.50 10.38
C PRO A 131 -12.79 -0.90 8.94
N PRO A 132 -11.73 -1.70 8.74
CA PRO A 132 -11.43 -2.31 7.45
C PRO A 132 -12.67 -2.96 6.84
N THR A 133 -12.96 -2.63 5.59
CA THR A 133 -14.24 -2.95 4.96
C THR A 133 -14.02 -3.67 3.64
N LEU A 134 -14.52 -4.90 3.55
CA LEU A 134 -14.59 -5.66 2.31
C LEU A 134 -15.97 -5.46 1.69
N ARG A 135 -16.01 -5.08 0.41
CA ARG A 135 -17.25 -4.87 -0.33
C ARG A 135 -17.32 -5.79 -1.53
N VAL A 136 -18.44 -6.52 -1.61
CA VAL A 136 -18.85 -7.30 -2.78
C VAL A 136 -19.89 -6.50 -3.51
N TRP A 137 -19.67 -6.23 -4.80
CA TRP A 137 -20.61 -5.47 -5.59
C TRP A 137 -20.97 -6.14 -6.91
N GLU A 138 -22.24 -5.92 -7.27
CA GLU A 138 -22.89 -6.40 -8.48
C GLU A 138 -23.39 -5.20 -9.29
N TRP A 139 -23.16 -5.23 -10.61
CA TRP A 139 -23.53 -4.13 -11.48
C TRP A 139 -25.03 -4.13 -11.80
N GLY A 140 -25.71 -3.03 -11.48
CA GLY A 140 -27.14 -2.82 -11.79
C GLY A 140 -27.41 -2.35 -13.22
N ALA A 141 -26.40 -1.77 -13.90
CA ALA A 141 -26.50 -1.26 -15.26
C ALA A 141 -25.17 -1.43 -16.01
N PRO A 142 -25.18 -1.50 -17.36
CA PRO A 142 -23.94 -1.53 -18.12
C PRO A 142 -23.25 -0.16 -18.11
N ALA A 143 -21.92 -0.16 -17.99
CA ALA A 143 -21.15 1.06 -17.95
C ALA A 143 -19.74 0.90 -18.51
N VAL A 144 -19.14 2.01 -18.95
CA VAL A 144 -17.70 2.16 -19.09
C VAL A 144 -17.17 2.94 -17.90
N ILE A 145 -16.27 2.30 -17.15
CA ILE A 145 -15.58 2.90 -16.01
C ILE A 145 -14.20 3.33 -16.44
N ILE A 146 -13.96 4.64 -16.48
CA ILE A 146 -12.64 5.20 -16.83
C ILE A 146 -11.83 5.54 -15.58
N GLY A 147 -10.52 5.34 -15.64
CA GLY A 147 -9.59 5.72 -14.58
C GLY A 147 -9.53 7.23 -14.36
N SER A 148 -9.10 7.65 -13.17
CA SER A 148 -9.05 9.06 -12.77
C SER A 148 -8.30 9.97 -13.75
N PHE A 149 -7.19 9.47 -14.32
CA PHE A 149 -6.32 10.24 -15.24
C PHE A 149 -6.60 10.00 -16.73
N GLN A 150 -7.60 9.18 -17.09
CA GLN A 150 -7.87 8.85 -18.49
C GLN A 150 -8.67 9.94 -19.23
N SER A 151 -8.32 10.16 -20.50
CA SER A 151 -9.05 11.06 -21.39
C SER A 151 -10.34 10.40 -21.88
N LEU A 152 -11.49 10.96 -21.49
CA LEU A 152 -12.80 10.46 -21.91
C LEU A 152 -12.91 10.32 -23.43
N ARG A 153 -12.44 11.33 -24.17
CA ARG A 153 -12.53 11.37 -25.65
C ARG A 153 -11.69 10.30 -26.33
N ASN A 154 -10.60 9.86 -25.70
CA ASN A 154 -9.71 8.86 -26.28
C ASN A 154 -10.13 7.44 -25.94
N GLU A 155 -10.83 7.26 -24.81
CA GLU A 155 -11.18 5.94 -24.29
C GLU A 155 -12.60 5.51 -24.67
N VAL A 156 -13.51 6.45 -24.93
CA VAL A 156 -14.93 6.15 -25.08
C VAL A 156 -15.53 6.80 -26.32
N ASP A 157 -16.14 5.98 -27.16
CA ASP A 157 -17.09 6.43 -28.17
C ASP A 157 -18.40 6.82 -27.47
N ALA A 158 -18.57 8.12 -27.24
CA ALA A 158 -19.73 8.66 -26.54
C ALA A 158 -21.05 8.45 -27.31
N GLU A 159 -21.01 8.42 -28.64
CA GLU A 159 -22.20 8.18 -29.44
C GLU A 159 -22.63 6.72 -29.34
N ALA A 160 -21.67 5.79 -29.40
CA ALA A 160 -21.95 4.37 -29.19
C ALA A 160 -22.47 4.10 -27.77
N ALA A 161 -21.83 4.69 -26.75
CA ALA A 161 -22.27 4.55 -25.37
C ALA A 161 -23.74 5.01 -25.21
N ALA A 162 -24.09 6.18 -25.76
CA ALA A 162 -25.45 6.69 -25.74
C ALA A 162 -26.43 5.78 -26.49
N ARG A 163 -26.07 5.32 -27.70
CA ARG A 163 -26.91 4.40 -28.51
C ARG A 163 -27.19 3.08 -27.79
N HIS A 164 -26.26 2.59 -27.00
CA HIS A 164 -26.37 1.32 -26.27
C HIS A 164 -26.85 1.46 -24.82
N GLY A 165 -27.17 2.67 -24.37
CA GLY A 165 -27.60 2.92 -22.99
C GLY A 165 -26.53 2.58 -21.95
N ILE A 166 -25.25 2.73 -22.33
CA ILE A 166 -24.09 2.46 -21.47
C ILE A 166 -23.72 3.75 -20.76
N GLU A 167 -23.73 3.72 -19.43
CA GLU A 167 -23.28 4.86 -18.63
C GLU A 167 -21.76 5.02 -18.70
N VAL A 168 -21.27 6.25 -18.63
CA VAL A 168 -19.82 6.49 -18.55
C VAL A 168 -19.52 7.15 -17.22
N VAL A 169 -18.74 6.47 -16.39
CA VAL A 169 -18.44 6.91 -15.03
C VAL A 169 -16.94 6.92 -14.81
N ARG A 170 -16.44 7.90 -14.06
CA ARG A 170 -15.02 7.99 -13.68
C ARG A 170 -14.84 7.48 -12.26
N ARG A 171 -13.83 6.65 -12.05
CA ARG A 171 -13.43 6.16 -10.72
C ARG A 171 -12.30 7.01 -10.14
N ILE A 172 -12.21 7.03 -8.81
CA ILE A 172 -11.16 7.76 -8.08
C ILE A 172 -9.76 7.17 -8.27
N SER A 173 -9.69 5.87 -8.59
CA SER A 173 -8.43 5.16 -8.80
C SER A 173 -7.92 5.27 -10.24
N GLY A 174 -6.63 4.98 -10.41
CA GLY A 174 -6.00 4.89 -11.74
C GLY A 174 -6.36 3.60 -12.49
N GLY A 175 -5.57 3.28 -13.52
CA GLY A 175 -5.74 2.11 -14.39
C GLY A 175 -6.56 2.38 -15.65
N GLY A 176 -6.74 1.33 -16.46
CA GLY A 176 -7.42 1.41 -17.76
C GLY A 176 -8.95 1.45 -17.69
N ALA A 177 -9.58 1.67 -18.85
CA ALA A 177 -11.03 1.67 -18.98
C ALA A 177 -11.58 0.25 -18.88
N MET A 178 -12.72 0.09 -18.23
CA MET A 178 -13.40 -1.21 -18.08
C MET A 178 -14.84 -1.11 -18.55
N LEU A 179 -15.27 -2.04 -19.42
CA LEU A 179 -16.69 -2.22 -19.76
C LEU A 179 -17.29 -3.25 -18.81
N VAL A 180 -18.41 -2.90 -18.19
CA VAL A 180 -19.12 -3.74 -17.23
C VAL A 180 -20.59 -3.90 -17.64
N ALA A 181 -21.20 -5.01 -17.25
CA ALA A 181 -22.58 -5.35 -17.58
C ALA A 181 -23.28 -6.07 -16.41
N PRO A 182 -24.62 -5.99 -16.31
CA PRO A 182 -25.37 -6.73 -15.30
C PRO A 182 -25.24 -8.24 -15.47
N ARG A 183 -25.19 -8.96 -14.33
CA ARG A 183 -25.08 -10.44 -14.17
C ARG A 183 -23.74 -11.02 -14.62
N GLY A 184 -23.11 -11.81 -13.74
CA GLY A 184 -21.92 -12.62 -14.04
C GLY A 184 -20.56 -11.98 -13.71
N HIS A 185 -20.55 -10.76 -13.18
CA HIS A 185 -19.33 -10.06 -12.79
C HIS A 185 -19.47 -9.50 -11.37
N TYR A 186 -18.73 -10.12 -10.44
CA TYR A 186 -18.51 -9.58 -9.11
C TYR A 186 -17.20 -8.82 -9.11
N VAL A 187 -17.18 -7.68 -8.42
CA VAL A 187 -15.95 -6.97 -8.12
C VAL A 187 -15.78 -6.97 -6.60
N LEU A 188 -14.54 -7.15 -6.16
CA LEU A 188 -14.15 -7.08 -4.76
C LEU A 188 -13.32 -5.81 -4.57
N SER A 189 -13.70 -4.98 -3.62
CA SER A 189 -12.89 -3.86 -3.12
C SER A 189 -12.67 -4.02 -1.63
N ALA A 190 -11.45 -3.75 -1.17
CA ALA A 190 -11.00 -3.86 0.21
C ALA A 190 -10.07 -2.69 0.54
#